data_AF-A0A258ID31-F1
#
_entry.id   AF-A0A258ID31-F1
#
_cell.length_a   1.000
_cell.length_b   1.000
_cell.length_c   1.000
_cell.angle_alpha   90.00
_cell.angle_beta   90.00
_cell.angle_gamma   90.00
#
_symmetry.space_group_name_H-M   'P 1'
#
loop_
_entity.id
_entity.type
_entity.pdbx_description
1 polymer ?
#
loop_
_entity_poly.entity_id
_entity_poly.type
_entity_poly.pdbx_seq_one_letter_code
_entity_poly.pdbx_strand_id
1 'polypeptide(L)'
;MLYFVLKFLHLIGAVVLIGTGAGIAFFMVMAHRTGHVAKIAGVARIVVAADFLFTATAVVAQPVTGVLLARHVGYPLTEGW
;
A
#
# COMPACT_ATOMS: atom_id res chain seq x y z
N MET A 1 -0.67 7.55 24.34
CA MET A 1 0.49 7.19 23.50
C MET A 1 0.12 6.16 22.44
N LEU A 2 -0.54 5.06 22.78
CA LEU A 2 -0.97 4.03 21.83
C LEU A 2 -1.76 4.57 20.63
N TYR A 3 -2.74 5.45 20.86
CA TYR A 3 -3.48 6.15 19.80
C TYR A 3 -2.55 6.77 18.73
N PHE A 4 -1.54 7.55 19.15
CA PHE A 4 -0.64 8.23 18.23
C PHE A 4 0.23 7.24 17.44
N VAL A 5 0.69 6.16 18.08
CA VAL A 5 1.45 5.09 17.42
C VAL A 5 0.60 4.40 16.35
N LEU A 6 -0.63 3.99 16.71
CA LEU A 6 -1.53 3.34 15.76
C LEU A 6 -1.88 4.26 14.60
N LYS A 7 -2.20 5.54 14.88
CA LYS A 7 -2.51 6.54 13.85
C LYS A 7 -1.31 6.80 12.94
N PHE A 8 -0.11 6.88 13.49
CA PHE A 8 1.12 7.04 12.70
C PHE A 8 1.35 5.84 11.79
N LEU A 9 1.28 4.61 12.31
CA LEU A 9 1.44 3.39 11.51
C LEU A 9 0.38 3.29 10.41
N HIS A 10 -0.88 3.61 10.74
CA HIS A 10 -1.97 3.61 9.79
C HIS A 10 -1.76 4.65 8.67
N LEU A 11 -1.36 5.88 9.02
CA LEU A 11 -1.10 6.93 8.04
C LEU A 11 0.08 6.57 7.12
N ILE A 12 1.18 6.07 7.69
CA ILE A 12 2.36 5.68 6.91
C ILE A 12 2.02 4.51 5.97
N GLY A 13 1.29 3.51 6.44
CA GLY A 13 0.86 2.40 5.59
C GLY A 13 -0.04 2.86 4.44
N ALA A 14 -0.92 3.85 4.65
CA ALA A 14 -1.76 4.42 3.60
C ALA A 14 -0.94 5.18 2.56
N VAL A 15 0.04 5.99 3.01
CA VAL A 15 0.97 6.70 2.13
C VAL A 15 1.82 5.73 1.31
N VAL A 16 2.31 4.65 1.93
CA VAL A 16 3.03 3.59 1.22
C VAL A 16 2.14 2.97 0.16
N LEU A 17 0.94 2.52 0.51
CA LEU A 17 0.03 1.84 -0.43
C LEU A 17 -0.30 2.70 -1.66
N ILE A 18 -0.65 3.97 -1.43
CA ILE A 18 -0.98 4.90 -2.52
C ILE A 18 0.27 5.24 -3.33
N GLY A 19 1.38 5.56 -2.66
CA GLY A 19 2.63 5.97 -3.30
C GLY A 19 3.25 4.86 -4.13
N THR A 20 3.33 3.64 -3.61
CA THR A 20 3.86 2.49 -4.35
C THR A 20 2.93 2.08 -5.48
N GLY A 21 1.61 2.06 -5.26
CA GLY A 21 0.64 1.78 -6.32
C GLY A 21 0.78 2.73 -7.51
N ALA A 22 0.86 4.05 -7.25
CA ALA A 22 1.06 5.05 -8.28
C ALA A 22 2.42 4.90 -9.00
N GLY A 23 3.50 4.72 -8.24
CA GLY A 23 4.85 4.54 -8.80
C GLY A 23 4.96 3.29 -9.68
N ILE A 24 4.43 2.16 -9.22
CA ILE A 24 4.41 0.90 -9.96
C ILE A 24 3.63 1.05 -11.27
N ALA A 25 2.43 1.63 -11.22
CA ALA A 25 1.62 1.88 -12.40
C ALA A 25 2.38 2.75 -13.42
N PHE A 26 3.02 3.83 -12.95
CA PHE A 26 3.85 4.69 -13.79
C PHE A 26 4.98 3.90 -14.47
N PHE A 27 5.79 3.15 -13.72
CA PHE A 27 6.90 2.39 -14.30
C PHE A 27 6.43 1.32 -15.28
N MET A 28 5.33 0.62 -14.98
CA MET A 28 4.76 -0.36 -15.90
C MET A 28 4.27 0.29 -17.19
N VAL A 29 3.56 1.43 -17.13
CA VAL A 29 3.14 2.17 -18.33
C VAL A 29 4.35 2.62 -19.15
N MET A 30 5.38 3.16 -18.49
CA MET A 30 6.61 3.60 -19.17
C MET A 30 7.35 2.44 -19.83
N ALA A 31 7.40 1.27 -19.19
CA ALA A 31 7.97 0.07 -19.78
C ALA A 31 7.17 -0.41 -20.99
N HIS A 32 5.84 -0.45 -20.89
CA HIS A 32 4.96 -0.89 -21.99
C HIS A 32 5.06 0.04 -23.20
N ARG A 33 5.16 1.36 -22.99
CA ARG A 33 5.36 2.34 -24.06
C ARG A 33 6.62 2.10 -24.89
N THR A 34 7.60 1.36 -24.37
CA THR A 34 8.80 1.02 -25.15
C THR A 34 8.53 -0.03 -26.23
N GLY A 35 7.48 -0.86 -26.12
CA GLY A 35 7.24 -2.01 -27.00
C GLY A 35 8.29 -3.13 -26.91
N HIS A 36 9.29 -3.01 -26.04
CA HIS A 36 10.39 -3.98 -25.92
C HIS A 36 10.09 -5.00 -24.81
N VAL A 37 9.77 -6.24 -25.20
CA VAL A 37 9.38 -7.32 -24.28
C VAL A 37 10.40 -7.54 -23.15
N ALA A 38 11.70 -7.52 -23.46
CA ALA A 38 12.75 -7.70 -22.46
C ALA A 38 12.75 -6.60 -21.38
N LYS A 39 12.48 -5.34 -21.75
CA LYS A 39 12.38 -4.22 -20.79
C LYS A 39 11.14 -4.37 -19.91
N ILE A 40 10.01 -4.71 -20.52
CA ILE A 40 8.75 -4.94 -19.80
C ILE A 40 8.93 -6.05 -18.77
N ALA A 41 9.51 -7.19 -19.14
CA ALA A 41 9.76 -8.30 -18.24
C ALA A 41 10.78 -7.97 -17.12
N GLY A 42 11.77 -7.12 -17.41
CA GLY A 42 12.71 -6.62 -16.41
C GLY A 42 12.03 -5.75 -15.36
N VAL A 43 11.26 -4.74 -15.80
CA VAL A 43 10.51 -3.85 -14.91
C VAL A 43 9.43 -4.61 -14.12
N ALA A 44 8.70 -5.51 -14.76
CA ALA A 44 7.67 -6.32 -14.12
C ALA A 44 8.23 -7.16 -12.96
N ARG A 45 9.44 -7.74 -13.10
CA ARG A 45 10.07 -8.48 -12.00
C ARG A 45 10.37 -7.62 -10.79
N ILE A 46 10.83 -6.39 -11.00
CA ILE A 46 11.09 -5.43 -9.91
C ILE A 46 9.77 -5.01 -9.27
N VAL A 47 8.75 -4.74 -10.08
CA VAL A 47 7.41 -4.37 -9.63
C VAL A 47 6.79 -5.46 -8.76
N VAL A 48 6.86 -6.73 -9.15
CA VAL A 48 6.34 -7.84 -8.33
C VAL A 48 7.02 -7.91 -6.96
N ALA A 49 8.34 -7.72 -6.93
CA ALA A 49 9.07 -7.66 -5.66
C ALA A 49 8.63 -6.46 -4.80
N ALA A 50 8.42 -5.29 -5.42
CA ALA A 50 7.93 -4.10 -4.74
C ALA A 50 6.50 -4.30 -4.21
N ASP A 51 5.61 -4.92 -4.97
CA ASP A 51 4.24 -5.23 -4.53
C ASP A 51 4.24 -6.20 -3.35
N PHE A 52 5.07 -7.24 -3.38
CA PHE A 52 5.16 -8.17 -2.26
C PHE A 52 5.71 -7.49 -0.99
N LEU A 53 6.70 -6.60 -1.14
CA LEU A 53 7.31 -5.94 0.01
C LEU A 53 6.45 -4.80 0.59
N PHE A 54 5.86 -3.97 -0.24
CA PHE A 54 5.17 -2.75 0.20
C PHE A 54 3.66 -2.88 0.15
N THR A 55 3.11 -3.32 -0.98
CA THR A 55 1.66 -3.40 -1.18
C THR A 55 1.07 -4.49 -0.30
N ALA A 56 1.61 -5.71 -0.32
CA ALA A 56 1.08 -6.83 0.46
C ALA A 56 1.21 -6.58 1.98
N THR A 57 2.33 -6.02 2.42
CA THR A 57 2.51 -5.66 3.84
C THR A 57 1.55 -4.57 4.27
N ALA A 58 1.36 -3.51 3.46
CA ALA A 58 0.39 -2.47 3.74
C ALA A 58 -1.06 -2.99 3.72
N VAL A 59 -1.42 -3.88 2.79
CA VAL A 59 -2.75 -4.51 2.72
C VAL A 59 -3.08 -5.30 3.99
N VAL A 60 -2.09 -5.91 4.66
CA VAL A 60 -2.29 -6.56 5.96
C VAL A 60 -2.27 -5.55 7.11
N ALA A 61 -1.30 -4.64 7.12
CA ALA A 61 -1.13 -3.68 8.20
C ALA A 61 -2.28 -2.67 8.29
N GLN A 62 -2.89 -2.28 7.17
CA GLN A 62 -3.97 -1.29 7.11
C GLN A 62 -5.23 -1.75 7.85
N PRO A 63 -5.84 -2.92 7.56
CA PRO A 63 -6.97 -3.42 8.33
C PRO A 63 -6.64 -3.62 9.82
N VAL A 64 -5.46 -4.15 10.13
CA VAL A 64 -5.05 -4.38 11.53
C VAL A 64 -4.98 -3.07 12.29
N THR A 65 -4.25 -2.08 11.76
CA THR A 65 -4.11 -0.76 12.42
C THR A 65 -5.43 0.02 12.45
N GLY A 66 -6.26 -0.07 11.40
CA GLY A 66 -7.56 0.57 11.33
C GLY A 66 -8.56 -0.01 12.33
N VAL A 67 -8.66 -1.34 12.44
CA VAL A 67 -9.52 -2.00 13.43
C VAL A 67 -9.07 -1.69 14.85
N LEU A 68 -7.76 -1.70 15.12
CA LEU A 68 -7.23 -1.33 16.43
C LEU A 68 -7.51 0.14 16.77
N LEU A 69 -7.43 1.06 15.80
CA LEU A 69 -7.80 2.46 15.99
C LEU A 69 -9.28 2.62 16.33
N ALA A 70 -10.17 2.03 15.53
CA ALA A 70 -11.62 2.12 15.76
C ALA A 70 -12.00 1.57 17.15
N ARG A 71 -11.45 0.41 17.52
CA ARG A 71 -11.65 -0.17 18.86
C ARG A 71 -11.08 0.71 19.98
N HIS A 72 -9.92 1.34 19.77
CA HIS A 72 -9.29 2.19 20.79
C HIS A 72 -10.06 3.50 21.02
N VAL A 73 -10.69 4.05 19.99
CA VAL A 73 -11.49 5.28 20.06
C VAL A 73 -12.95 4.99 20.42
N GLY A 74 -13.42 3.74 20.24
CA GLY A 74 -14.79 3.33 20.55
C GLY A 74 -15.77 3.45 19.39
N TYR A 75 -15.28 3.60 18.14
CA TYR A 75 -16.14 3.66 16.96
C TYR A 75 -16.59 2.25 16.53
N PRO A 76 -17.90 2.05 16.23
CA PRO A 76 -18.38 0.83 15.61
C PRO A 76 -17.74 0.62 14.24
N LEU A 77 -17.24 -0.58 13.96
CA LEU A 77 -16.68 -0.92 12.64
C LEU A 77 -17.73 -0.94 11.51
N THR A 78 -19.00 -0.99 11.88
CA THR A 78 -20.16 -0.95 10.98
C THR A 78 -20.72 0.46 10.82
N GLU A 79 -20.11 1.45 11.45
CA GLU A 79 -20.48 2.85 11.27
C GLU A 79 -20.21 3.24 9.80
N GLY A 80 -21.19 3.91 9.19
CA GLY A 80 -21.07 4.39 7.82
C GLY A 80 -20.10 5.58 7.72
N TRP A 81 -19.79 5.96 6.48
CA TRP A 81 -19.07 7.19 6.17
C TRP A 81 -19.94 8.42 6.39
#